data_AF-A0A536D849-F1
#
_entry.id   AF-A0A536D849-F1
#
_cell.length_a   1.000
_cell.length_b   1.000
_cell.length_c   1.000
_cell.angle_alpha   90.00
_cell.angle_beta   90.00
_cell.angle_gamma   90.00
#
_symmetry.space_group_name_H-M   'P 1'
#
loop_
_entity.id
_entity.type
_entity.pdbx_description
1 polymer ?
#
loop_
_entity_poly.entity_id
_entity_poly.type
_entity_poly.pdbx_seq_one_letter_code
_entity_poly.pdbx_strand_id
1 'polypeptide(L)'
;MLWLAARSLLARRLSTAVTGLGLLIATLGFNLLASTSQTASAVLHGDIASAWSTPYDLLVRPAGSVTSLERAGGLVRPNYVSGLAGGGITLAQLDAIRDEPSVEVAAPIAVSGYALWRLQGIGVTLPRPNEGDPVRVYRLSFGETTDAGMSRYAIQVHYLVVASSGWFRLDPQTLFGQLTTGDVKMGCGGTEVTGYEVSCWAPNQCFGDRCGPAEDPPGYGLEMLQPVLVAGIDPVAEARLAHLDRCVVTGRYLNASDSPAPARDRDPPGTVIPALLSDRSFVDATLTSKVERATDPWAIVHGGPTENAVWTDPQQTDETVDAMYRQYIPHVGEEVDEWPLWSAGDVEYMQQAGGLVARTSPPDTSVLQRANFRQFGAGDTLAMPAELQDRWFRAVTQRSYAGVTGDKYWSRIGTYDPTCLPGFTQLAGGGGLDAYTVPAARLAGGKELLPNRSLAGYINTPPVILTTLKGAQWLADSRRFAGAPGDAFISTVRVRVRGIDGPTPASERRLARAAASIHESTGLAVDIVRGSSTRDISVRLPAGDFGRAAVEIAEGWSVKGVAVTFSSAVSTQNLALFALALLAAFV
;
A
#
# COMPACT_ATOMS: atom_id res chain seq x y z
N MET A 1 -41.26 -63.21 -31.78
CA MET A 1 -40.31 -62.39 -32.58
C MET A 1 -38.97 -62.17 -31.87
N LEU A 2 -38.94 -61.77 -30.59
CA LEU A 2 -37.68 -61.61 -29.82
C LEU A 2 -36.80 -62.86 -29.78
N TRP A 3 -37.39 -64.07 -29.70
CA TRP A 3 -36.63 -65.33 -29.68
C TRP A 3 -35.91 -65.65 -31.01
N LEU A 4 -36.54 -65.31 -32.14
CA LEU A 4 -35.94 -65.46 -33.47
C LEU A 4 -34.81 -64.44 -33.69
N ALA A 5 -34.97 -63.21 -33.18
CA ALA A 5 -33.91 -62.20 -33.19
C ALA A 5 -32.72 -62.60 -32.29
N ALA A 6 -32.96 -63.15 -31.10
CA ALA A 6 -31.88 -63.65 -30.24
C ALA A 6 -31.09 -64.79 -30.89
N ARG A 7 -31.79 -65.71 -31.57
CA ARG A 7 -31.17 -66.85 -32.25
C ARG A 7 -30.36 -66.44 -33.48
N SER A 8 -30.78 -65.42 -34.23
CA SER A 8 -29.98 -64.88 -35.35
C SER A 8 -28.74 -64.10 -34.88
N LEU A 9 -28.85 -63.37 -33.77
CA LEU A 9 -27.70 -62.70 -33.13
C LEU A 9 -26.64 -63.72 -32.65
N LEU A 10 -27.08 -64.87 -32.11
CA LEU A 10 -26.23 -65.97 -31.65
C LEU A 10 -25.61 -66.81 -32.78
N ALA A 11 -26.18 -66.78 -33.98
CA ALA A 11 -25.65 -67.49 -35.15
C ALA A 11 -24.57 -66.68 -35.90
N ARG A 12 -24.59 -65.34 -35.80
CA ARG A 12 -23.65 -64.43 -36.46
C ARG A 12 -22.71 -63.73 -35.47
N ARG A 13 -22.22 -64.47 -34.47
CA ARG A 13 -21.51 -63.96 -33.29
C ARG A 13 -20.40 -62.94 -33.58
N LEU A 14 -19.63 -63.16 -34.64
CA LEU A 14 -18.52 -62.25 -35.00
C LEU A 14 -19.03 -60.90 -35.51
N SER A 15 -20.04 -60.92 -36.40
CA SER A 15 -20.62 -59.72 -36.97
C SER A 15 -21.35 -58.90 -35.91
N THR A 16 -22.16 -59.56 -35.06
CA THR A 16 -22.86 -58.88 -33.95
C THR A 16 -21.92 -58.33 -32.90
N ALA A 17 -20.81 -59.01 -32.61
CA ALA A 17 -19.78 -58.48 -31.71
C ALA A 17 -19.11 -57.23 -32.27
N VAL A 18 -18.78 -57.20 -33.58
CA VAL A 18 -18.15 -56.02 -34.22
C VAL A 18 -19.13 -54.84 -34.27
N THR A 19 -20.39 -55.06 -34.65
CA THR A 19 -21.39 -53.97 -34.68
C THR A 19 -21.71 -53.48 -33.27
N GLY A 20 -21.83 -54.41 -32.31
CA GLY A 20 -22.01 -54.09 -30.90
C GLY A 20 -20.85 -53.27 -30.35
N LEU A 21 -19.60 -53.67 -30.61
CA LEU A 21 -18.41 -52.93 -30.20
C LEU A 21 -18.33 -51.56 -30.87
N GLY A 22 -18.65 -51.44 -32.16
CA GLY A 22 -18.70 -50.16 -32.87
C GLY A 22 -19.72 -49.20 -32.27
N LEU A 23 -20.93 -49.69 -31.96
CA LEU A 23 -21.97 -48.91 -31.30
C LEU A 23 -21.57 -48.51 -29.87
N LEU A 24 -20.90 -49.41 -29.14
CA LEU A 24 -20.42 -49.18 -27.78
C LEU A 24 -19.30 -48.13 -27.75
N ILE A 25 -18.36 -48.18 -28.70
CA ILE A 25 -17.31 -47.17 -28.87
C ILE A 25 -17.93 -45.82 -29.25
N ALA A 26 -18.89 -45.79 -30.19
CA ALA A 26 -19.56 -44.56 -30.60
C ALA A 26 -20.35 -43.92 -29.45
N THR A 27 -21.10 -44.71 -28.69
CA THR A 27 -21.86 -44.22 -27.52
C THR A 27 -20.95 -43.79 -26.39
N LEU A 28 -19.88 -44.52 -26.08
CA LEU A 28 -18.89 -44.10 -25.09
C LEU A 28 -18.17 -42.81 -25.51
N GLY A 29 -17.76 -42.71 -26.78
CA GLY A 29 -17.15 -41.51 -27.34
C GLY A 29 -18.07 -40.30 -27.27
N PHE A 30 -19.35 -40.46 -27.62
CA PHE A 30 -20.36 -39.41 -27.51
C PHE A 30 -20.60 -39.00 -26.05
N ASN A 31 -20.72 -39.95 -25.13
CA ASN A 31 -20.89 -39.64 -23.70
C ASN A 31 -19.67 -38.92 -23.12
N LEU A 32 -18.46 -39.31 -23.52
CA LEU A 32 -17.22 -38.64 -23.09
C LEU A 32 -17.15 -37.20 -23.63
N LEU A 33 -17.53 -37.00 -24.89
CA LEU A 33 -17.59 -35.67 -25.52
C LEU A 33 -18.67 -34.79 -24.87
N ALA A 34 -19.86 -35.35 -24.64
CA ALA A 34 -20.96 -34.64 -23.98
C ALA A 34 -20.61 -34.29 -22.53
N SER A 35 -19.98 -35.21 -21.79
CA SER A 35 -19.53 -34.97 -20.42
C SER A 35 -18.43 -33.92 -20.34
N THR A 36 -17.45 -33.96 -21.25
CA THR A 36 -16.38 -32.93 -21.29
C THR A 36 -16.94 -31.57 -21.70
N SER A 37 -17.89 -31.53 -22.65
CA SER A 37 -18.61 -30.31 -23.04
C SER A 37 -19.44 -29.72 -21.89
N GLN A 38 -20.20 -30.54 -21.16
CA GLN A 38 -20.96 -30.09 -19.98
C GLN A 38 -20.04 -29.58 -18.87
N THR A 39 -18.91 -30.26 -18.62
CA THR A 39 -17.93 -29.84 -17.62
C THR A 39 -17.26 -28.53 -18.03
N ALA A 40 -16.83 -28.40 -19.28
CA ALA A 40 -16.27 -27.17 -19.82
C ALA A 40 -17.27 -26.01 -19.75
N SER A 41 -18.54 -26.27 -20.09
CA SER A 41 -19.60 -25.28 -19.97
C SER A 41 -19.85 -24.86 -18.52
N ALA A 42 -19.87 -25.81 -17.58
CA ALA A 42 -20.08 -25.52 -16.16
C ALA A 42 -18.92 -24.70 -15.56
N VAL A 43 -17.67 -25.04 -15.88
CA VAL A 43 -16.48 -24.27 -15.47
C VAL A 43 -16.53 -22.86 -16.07
N LEU A 44 -16.83 -22.72 -17.36
CA LEU A 44 -16.95 -21.41 -18.01
C LEU A 44 -18.07 -20.55 -17.40
N HIS A 45 -19.24 -21.12 -17.09
CA HIS A 45 -20.30 -20.38 -16.41
C HIS A 45 -19.89 -19.98 -14.98
N GLY A 46 -19.15 -20.84 -14.27
CA GLY A 46 -18.58 -20.54 -12.96
C GLY A 46 -17.57 -19.38 -13.02
N ASP A 47 -16.65 -19.40 -13.98
CA ASP A 47 -15.64 -18.35 -14.16
C ASP A 47 -16.27 -17.01 -14.58
N ILE A 48 -17.27 -17.03 -15.46
CA ILE A 48 -18.03 -15.82 -15.85
C ILE A 48 -18.83 -15.28 -14.65
N ALA A 49 -19.49 -16.14 -13.88
CA ALA A 49 -20.21 -15.70 -12.69
C ALA A 49 -19.27 -15.07 -11.64
N SER A 50 -18.09 -15.65 -11.46
CA SER A 50 -17.03 -15.09 -10.61
C SER A 50 -16.55 -13.73 -11.13
N ALA A 51 -16.29 -13.60 -12.44
CA ALA A 51 -15.86 -12.34 -13.05
C ALA A 51 -16.94 -11.23 -12.99
N TRP A 52 -18.20 -11.63 -12.88
CA TRP A 52 -19.34 -10.72 -12.68
C TRP A 52 -19.65 -10.44 -11.22
N SER A 53 -18.93 -11.03 -10.26
CA SER A 53 -19.06 -10.74 -8.84
C SER A 53 -18.10 -9.60 -8.46
N THR A 54 -18.44 -8.38 -8.87
CA THR A 54 -17.64 -7.17 -8.59
C THR A 54 -18.31 -6.25 -7.56
N PRO A 55 -17.54 -5.56 -6.69
CA PRO A 55 -18.06 -4.58 -5.74
C PRO A 55 -18.75 -3.37 -6.38
N TYR A 56 -18.42 -3.04 -7.63
CA TYR A 56 -19.05 -1.96 -8.41
C TYR A 56 -18.98 -2.25 -9.91
N ASP A 57 -19.70 -1.47 -10.71
CA ASP A 57 -19.88 -1.74 -12.14
C ASP A 57 -19.11 -0.77 -13.04
N LEU A 58 -19.05 0.51 -12.66
CA LEU A 58 -18.34 1.55 -13.39
C LEU A 58 -17.28 2.22 -12.52
N LEU A 59 -16.14 2.54 -13.12
CA LEU A 59 -15.08 3.36 -12.54
C LEU A 59 -15.03 4.70 -13.26
N VAL A 60 -15.34 5.79 -12.55
CA VAL A 60 -15.26 7.15 -13.09
C VAL A 60 -13.95 7.79 -12.64
N ARG A 61 -13.21 8.37 -13.60
CA ARG A 61 -11.90 8.99 -13.40
C ARG A 61 -11.84 10.40 -14.03
N PRO A 62 -10.94 11.27 -13.55
CA PRO A 62 -10.71 12.59 -14.15
C PRO A 62 -10.47 12.52 -15.66
N ALA A 63 -10.93 13.54 -16.38
CA ALA A 63 -10.64 13.67 -17.80
C ALA A 63 -9.11 13.70 -18.03
N GLY A 64 -8.60 12.87 -18.95
CA GLY A 64 -7.17 12.79 -19.26
C GLY A 64 -6.32 11.89 -18.35
N SER A 65 -6.89 11.34 -17.27
CA SER A 65 -6.18 10.39 -16.39
C SER A 65 -5.91 9.02 -17.03
N VAL A 66 -6.62 8.67 -18.11
CA VAL A 66 -6.44 7.41 -18.82
C VAL A 66 -5.22 7.48 -19.73
N THR A 67 -4.20 6.70 -19.42
CA THR A 67 -2.93 6.67 -20.17
C THR A 67 -3.13 6.13 -21.60
N SER A 68 -2.17 6.41 -22.49
CA SER A 68 -2.15 5.85 -23.85
C SER A 68 -2.07 4.33 -23.84
N LEU A 69 -1.32 3.76 -22.90
CA LEU A 69 -1.19 2.31 -22.71
C LEU A 69 -2.50 1.65 -22.28
N GLU A 70 -3.23 2.25 -21.33
CA GLU A 70 -4.56 1.79 -20.92
C GLU A 70 -5.57 1.87 -22.07
N ARG A 71 -5.55 2.96 -22.86
CA ARG A 71 -6.41 3.11 -24.04
C ARG A 71 -6.12 2.07 -25.12
N ALA A 72 -4.85 1.83 -25.43
CA ALA A 72 -4.46 0.88 -26.46
C ALA A 72 -4.76 -0.57 -26.08
N GLY A 73 -4.61 -0.92 -24.81
CA GLY A 73 -4.83 -2.29 -24.31
C GLY A 73 -6.23 -2.58 -23.77
N GLY A 74 -7.11 -1.57 -23.65
CA GLY A 74 -8.38 -1.71 -22.94
C GLY A 74 -8.19 -2.06 -21.46
N LEU A 75 -7.13 -1.52 -20.83
CA LEU A 75 -6.70 -1.88 -19.49
C LEU A 75 -7.05 -0.81 -18.45
N VAL A 76 -7.11 -1.21 -17.20
CA VAL A 76 -6.99 -0.36 -16.01
C VAL A 76 -5.79 -0.86 -15.24
N ARG A 77 -4.84 0.05 -15.01
CA ARG A 77 -3.63 -0.23 -14.24
C ARG A 77 -3.95 -0.45 -12.76
N PRO A 78 -3.16 -1.26 -12.04
CA PRO A 78 -3.22 -1.29 -10.58
C PRO A 78 -2.80 0.05 -9.97
N ASN A 79 -3.08 0.24 -8.67
CA ASN A 79 -2.77 1.47 -7.93
C ASN A 79 -3.41 2.74 -8.51
N TYR A 80 -4.48 2.60 -9.30
CA TYR A 80 -5.13 3.75 -9.94
C TYR A 80 -5.58 4.80 -8.92
N VAL A 81 -5.98 4.40 -7.70
CA VAL A 81 -6.41 5.33 -6.65
C VAL A 81 -5.24 6.17 -6.15
N SER A 82 -4.14 5.52 -5.75
CA SER A 82 -3.01 6.19 -5.09
C SER A 82 -2.22 7.13 -6.03
N GLY A 83 -2.26 6.90 -7.35
CA GLY A 83 -1.67 7.80 -8.36
C GLY A 83 -2.51 9.04 -8.69
N LEU A 84 -3.77 9.10 -8.25
CA LEU A 84 -4.71 10.19 -8.51
C LEU A 84 -4.82 11.19 -7.35
N ALA A 85 -3.74 11.35 -6.56
CA ALA A 85 -3.68 12.31 -5.46
C ALA A 85 -3.91 13.77 -5.92
N GLY A 86 -3.78 14.06 -7.22
CA GLY A 86 -4.10 15.35 -7.83
C GLY A 86 -5.59 15.67 -7.97
N GLY A 87 -6.49 14.75 -7.59
CA GLY A 87 -7.94 14.94 -7.76
C GLY A 87 -8.34 15.00 -9.24
N GLY A 88 -9.32 15.84 -9.56
CA GLY A 88 -9.82 16.12 -10.90
C GLY A 88 -11.33 15.94 -11.07
N ILE A 89 -12.05 15.56 -10.01
CA ILE A 89 -13.52 15.50 -9.98
C ILE A 89 -14.04 16.48 -8.91
N THR A 90 -15.02 17.29 -9.26
CA THR A 90 -15.67 18.26 -8.37
C THR A 90 -16.88 17.64 -7.65
N LEU A 91 -17.31 18.26 -6.54
CA LEU A 91 -18.57 17.88 -5.88
C LEU A 91 -19.78 18.02 -6.81
N ALA A 92 -19.81 19.04 -7.67
CA ALA A 92 -20.89 19.22 -8.64
C ALA A 92 -20.96 18.07 -9.66
N GLN A 93 -19.81 17.57 -10.13
CA GLN A 93 -19.77 16.39 -10.99
C GLN A 93 -20.19 15.12 -10.24
N LEU A 94 -19.80 14.96 -8.96
CA LEU A 94 -20.26 13.85 -8.13
C LEU A 94 -21.79 13.87 -7.96
N ASP A 95 -22.38 15.04 -7.71
CA ASP A 95 -23.82 15.18 -7.58
C ASP A 95 -24.52 14.86 -8.91
N ALA A 96 -23.99 15.30 -10.05
CA ALA A 96 -24.49 14.91 -11.36
C ALA A 96 -24.46 13.38 -11.60
N ILE A 97 -23.42 12.68 -11.11
CA ILE A 97 -23.37 11.21 -11.16
C ILE A 97 -24.45 10.58 -10.27
N ARG A 98 -24.71 11.16 -9.10
CA ARG A 98 -25.74 10.65 -8.16
C ARG A 98 -27.15 10.83 -8.68
N ASP A 99 -27.38 11.93 -9.39
CA ASP A 99 -28.69 12.30 -9.96
C ASP A 99 -29.03 11.50 -11.21
N GLU A 100 -28.06 10.81 -11.83
CA GLU A 100 -28.28 9.93 -12.97
C GLU A 100 -29.28 8.80 -12.62
N PRO A 101 -30.42 8.68 -13.33
CA PRO A 101 -31.47 7.69 -13.02
C PRO A 101 -31.01 6.24 -13.05
N SER A 102 -29.93 5.93 -13.78
CA SER A 102 -29.35 4.59 -13.81
C SER A 102 -28.44 4.26 -12.61
N VAL A 103 -27.99 5.25 -11.83
CA VAL A 103 -27.01 5.07 -10.75
C VAL A 103 -27.68 4.70 -9.42
N GLU A 104 -27.33 3.53 -8.87
CA GLU A 104 -27.82 3.06 -7.57
C GLU A 104 -27.01 3.65 -6.40
N VAL A 105 -25.68 3.57 -6.52
CA VAL A 105 -24.71 4.07 -5.52
C VAL A 105 -23.54 4.68 -6.27
N ALA A 106 -23.11 5.86 -5.83
CA ALA A 106 -21.87 6.50 -6.27
C ALA A 106 -20.97 6.75 -5.04
N ALA A 107 -19.87 6.02 -4.96
CA ALA A 107 -18.93 6.01 -3.85
C ALA A 107 -17.60 6.69 -4.25
N PRO A 108 -17.43 7.98 -3.89
CA PRO A 108 -16.22 8.75 -4.21
C PRO A 108 -15.06 8.40 -3.28
N ILE A 109 -13.84 8.40 -3.83
CA ILE A 109 -12.60 8.43 -3.07
C ILE A 109 -11.83 9.71 -3.44
N ALA A 110 -11.36 10.43 -2.44
CA ALA A 110 -10.54 11.63 -2.56
C ALA A 110 -9.17 11.42 -1.90
N VAL A 111 -8.17 10.99 -2.66
CA VAL A 111 -6.81 10.81 -2.14
C VAL A 111 -6.21 12.17 -1.83
N SER A 112 -5.97 12.41 -0.54
CA SER A 112 -5.45 13.70 -0.06
C SER A 112 -3.93 13.78 -0.15
N GLY A 113 -3.25 12.63 -0.15
CA GLY A 113 -1.80 12.49 -0.17
C GLY A 113 -1.28 11.72 1.05
N TYR A 114 0.03 11.62 1.16
CA TYR A 114 0.72 10.99 2.27
C TYR A 114 0.95 11.99 3.41
N ALA A 115 0.55 11.61 4.62
CA ALA A 115 1.05 12.22 5.85
C ALA A 115 2.30 11.44 6.32
N LEU A 116 3.19 12.09 7.07
CA LEU A 116 4.34 11.44 7.70
C LEU A 116 4.05 11.29 9.18
N TRP A 117 3.86 10.05 9.64
CA TRP A 117 3.71 9.75 11.06
C TRP A 117 5.04 9.40 11.68
N ARG A 118 5.33 9.95 12.86
CA ARG A 118 6.45 9.49 13.70
C ARG A 118 6.01 8.20 14.38
N LEU A 119 6.34 7.06 13.78
CA LEU A 119 6.29 5.82 14.55
C LEU A 119 7.35 5.99 15.64
N GLN A 120 7.01 5.70 16.90
CA GLN A 120 7.85 5.89 18.10
C GLN A 120 9.28 5.31 17.97
N GLY A 121 9.56 4.52 16.93
CA GLY A 121 10.90 4.21 16.46
C GLY A 121 11.35 2.83 16.88
N ILE A 122 12.57 2.46 16.47
CA ILE A 122 13.24 1.25 16.97
C ILE A 122 14.33 1.69 17.95
N GLY A 123 14.37 1.06 19.12
CA GLY A 123 15.31 1.44 20.16
C GLY A 123 15.89 0.26 20.91
N VAL A 124 16.95 0.54 21.65
CA VAL A 124 17.64 -0.43 22.50
C VAL A 124 17.69 0.12 23.92
N THR A 125 17.27 -0.69 24.87
CA THR A 125 17.45 -0.43 26.30
C THR A 125 18.55 -1.34 26.82
N LEU A 126 19.56 -0.75 27.46
CA LEU A 126 20.73 -1.42 27.97
C LEU A 126 20.65 -1.52 29.50
N PRO A 127 21.24 -2.57 30.10
CA PRO A 127 21.28 -2.69 31.54
C PRO A 127 22.18 -1.58 32.15
N ARG A 128 21.78 -1.07 33.32
CA ARG A 128 22.66 -0.20 34.12
C ARG A 128 23.93 -0.98 34.47
N PRO A 129 25.14 -0.41 34.32
CA PRO A 129 26.37 -1.15 34.59
C PRO A 129 26.56 -1.40 36.09
N ASN A 130 27.21 -2.51 36.42
CA ASN A 130 27.56 -2.87 37.81
C ASN A 130 28.82 -2.11 38.26
N GLU A 131 29.03 -1.96 39.57
CA GLU A 131 30.19 -1.21 40.13
C GLU A 131 31.57 -1.72 39.65
N GLY A 132 31.70 -3.01 39.33
CA GLY A 132 32.95 -3.61 38.83
C GLY A 132 33.28 -3.31 37.36
N ASP A 133 32.46 -2.54 36.67
CA ASP A 133 32.57 -2.25 35.24
C ASP A 133 32.33 -0.75 35.00
N PRO A 134 33.36 0.10 35.25
CA PRO A 134 33.18 1.54 35.41
C PRO A 134 32.67 2.25 34.15
N VAL A 135 33.04 1.74 32.97
CA VAL A 135 32.61 2.27 31.67
C VAL A 135 32.43 1.14 30.67
N ARG A 136 31.32 1.17 29.93
CA ARG A 136 31.07 0.34 28.75
C ARG A 136 30.89 1.21 27.52
N VAL A 137 31.32 0.69 26.38
CA VAL A 137 31.03 1.31 25.07
C VAL A 137 30.27 0.30 24.22
N TYR A 138 29.16 0.74 23.66
CA TYR A 138 28.31 -0.04 22.78
C TYR A 138 28.35 0.53 21.37
N ARG A 139 28.37 -0.35 20.37
CA ARG A 139 28.10 -0.03 18.97
C ARG A 139 26.70 -0.50 18.66
N LEU A 140 25.87 0.46 18.26
CA LEU A 140 24.50 0.25 17.84
C LEU A 140 24.46 0.38 16.33
N SER A 141 23.97 -0.62 15.62
CA SER A 141 23.80 -0.56 14.16
C SER A 141 22.34 -0.75 13.83
N PHE A 142 21.79 0.18 13.07
CA PHE A 142 20.42 0.16 12.62
C PHE A 142 20.38 -0.01 11.11
N GLY A 143 19.54 -0.93 10.66
CA GLY A 143 19.35 -1.22 9.25
C GLY A 143 17.91 -1.58 8.93
N GLU A 144 17.64 -1.70 7.65
CA GLU A 144 16.32 -2.02 7.12
C GLU A 144 16.45 -3.01 5.97
N THR A 145 15.49 -3.93 5.91
CA THR A 145 15.36 -4.89 4.81
C THR A 145 13.95 -4.80 4.23
N THR A 146 13.85 -4.67 2.91
CA THR A 146 12.57 -4.54 2.17
C THR A 146 12.69 -5.15 0.77
N ASP A 147 11.73 -4.87 -0.11
CA ASP A 147 11.59 -5.42 -1.46
C ASP A 147 11.72 -6.95 -1.44
N ALA A 148 10.91 -7.62 -0.60
CA ALA A 148 10.99 -9.06 -0.43
C ALA A 148 12.38 -9.55 0.02
N GLY A 149 13.15 -8.73 0.76
CA GLY A 149 14.47 -9.07 1.27
C GLY A 149 15.63 -8.83 0.30
N MET A 150 15.35 -8.27 -0.88
CA MET A 150 16.35 -7.99 -1.91
C MET A 150 17.09 -6.67 -1.67
N SER A 151 16.44 -5.71 -1.02
CA SER A 151 17.01 -4.39 -0.70
C SER A 151 17.41 -4.34 0.77
N ARG A 152 18.61 -3.82 1.04
CA ARG A 152 19.14 -3.65 2.40
C ARG A 152 19.73 -2.26 2.57
N TYR A 153 19.29 -1.55 3.59
CA TYR A 153 19.73 -0.20 3.90
C TYR A 153 20.47 -0.19 5.25
N ALA A 154 21.62 0.48 5.28
CA ALA A 154 22.26 0.87 6.53
C ALA A 154 21.72 2.25 6.90
N ILE A 155 21.01 2.35 8.03
CA ILE A 155 20.38 3.59 8.47
C ILE A 155 21.40 4.43 9.25
N GLN A 156 21.97 3.84 10.31
CA GLN A 156 22.90 4.55 11.18
C GLN A 156 23.77 3.55 11.95
N VAL A 157 25.00 3.96 12.26
CA VAL A 157 25.82 3.37 13.31
C VAL A 157 26.01 4.42 14.39
N HIS A 158 25.56 4.11 15.60
CA HIS A 158 25.64 5.00 16.76
C HIS A 158 26.48 4.39 17.86
N TYR A 159 27.26 5.20 18.57
CA TYR A 159 28.04 4.74 19.72
C TYR A 159 27.44 5.26 21.02
N LEU A 160 27.36 4.40 22.03
CA LEU A 160 26.82 4.76 23.34
C LEU A 160 27.83 4.40 24.44
N VAL A 161 28.31 5.42 25.16
CA VAL A 161 29.19 5.26 26.32
C VAL A 161 28.36 5.28 27.59
N VAL A 162 28.45 4.23 28.40
CA VAL A 162 27.66 4.07 29.62
C VAL A 162 28.60 3.96 30.82
N ALA A 163 28.53 4.93 31.73
CA ALA A 163 29.29 4.92 32.97
C ALA A 163 28.45 4.35 34.13
N SER A 164 29.09 3.61 35.04
CA SER A 164 28.45 3.10 36.25
C SER A 164 28.32 4.17 37.36
N SER A 165 29.09 5.26 37.25
CA SER A 165 29.14 6.36 38.21
C SER A 165 29.38 7.70 37.50
N GLY A 166 29.34 8.80 38.26
CA GLY A 166 29.65 10.13 37.74
C GLY A 166 28.45 10.90 37.19
N TRP A 167 28.74 11.88 36.32
CA TRP A 167 27.80 12.86 35.80
C TRP A 167 27.88 12.99 34.28
N PHE A 168 26.73 13.06 33.63
CA PHE A 168 26.58 13.51 32.25
C PHE A 168 25.92 14.89 32.23
N ARG A 169 26.53 15.87 31.57
CA ARG A 169 25.97 17.23 31.46
C ARG A 169 25.73 17.58 30.00
N LEU A 170 24.49 17.82 29.61
CA LEU A 170 24.11 18.29 28.28
C LEU A 170 23.97 19.82 28.29
N ASP A 171 24.68 20.48 27.38
CA ASP A 171 24.47 21.89 27.10
C ASP A 171 23.24 22.06 26.19
N PRO A 172 22.16 22.72 26.63
CA PRO A 172 20.94 22.88 25.85
C PRO A 172 21.09 23.79 24.63
N GLN A 173 22.15 24.61 24.55
CA GLN A 173 22.39 25.51 23.42
C GLN A 173 23.11 24.80 22.27
N THR A 174 24.08 23.96 22.60
CA THR A 174 24.92 23.25 21.62
C THR A 174 24.48 21.82 21.38
N LEU A 175 23.65 21.26 22.26
CA LEU A 175 23.30 19.83 22.32
C LEU A 175 24.52 18.90 22.48
N PHE A 176 25.66 19.45 22.90
CA PHE A 176 26.83 18.67 23.23
C PHE A 176 26.85 18.34 24.72
N GLY A 177 27.21 17.10 25.00
CA GLY A 177 27.31 16.54 26.32
C GLY A 177 28.75 16.41 26.81
N GLN A 178 28.93 16.38 28.12
CA GLN A 178 30.19 16.02 28.75
C GLN A 178 29.95 14.94 29.80
N LEU A 179 30.59 13.79 29.61
CA LEU A 179 30.65 12.72 30.58
C LEU A 179 31.82 12.94 31.54
N THR A 180 31.61 12.75 32.83
CA THR A 180 32.67 12.79 33.86
C THR A 180 32.48 11.64 34.85
N THR A 181 33.44 10.71 34.90
CA THR A 181 33.41 9.52 35.78
C THR A 181 34.84 9.14 36.19
N GLY A 182 35.14 9.16 37.49
CA GLY A 182 36.54 9.04 37.95
C GLY A 182 37.44 10.10 37.28
N ASP A 183 38.52 9.65 36.64
CA ASP A 183 39.45 10.49 35.90
C ASP A 183 39.04 10.72 34.43
N VAL A 184 37.95 10.09 33.97
CA VAL A 184 37.43 10.28 32.61
C VAL A 184 36.71 11.60 32.50
N LYS A 185 37.08 12.38 31.48
CA LYS A 185 36.30 13.50 30.97
C LYS A 185 36.20 13.38 29.45
N MET A 186 35.02 13.02 28.96
CA MET A 186 34.77 12.78 27.54
C MET A 186 33.68 13.73 27.03
N GLY A 187 33.94 14.35 25.88
CA GLY A 187 32.89 15.05 25.12
C GLY A 187 32.01 14.05 24.39
N CYS A 188 30.71 14.28 24.40
CA CYS A 188 29.71 13.46 23.74
C CYS A 188 28.83 14.37 22.88
N GLY A 189 28.38 13.92 21.73
CA GLY A 189 27.67 14.76 20.78
C GLY A 189 28.06 14.45 19.34
N GLY A 190 27.62 15.31 18.43
CA GLY A 190 27.79 15.12 16.98
C GLY A 190 29.24 14.97 16.53
N THR A 191 29.40 14.60 15.26
CA THR A 191 30.69 14.30 14.62
C THR A 191 31.72 15.42 14.73
N GLU A 192 31.27 16.67 14.89
CA GLU A 192 32.12 17.86 15.09
C GLU A 192 32.95 17.81 16.38
N VAL A 193 32.47 17.11 17.41
CA VAL A 193 33.10 17.05 18.74
C VAL A 193 34.06 15.87 18.87
N THR A 194 33.69 14.71 18.33
CA THR A 194 34.43 13.46 18.57
C THR A 194 34.93 12.77 17.31
N GLY A 195 34.59 13.28 16.12
CA GLY A 195 34.86 12.63 14.83
C GLY A 195 33.83 11.57 14.44
N TYR A 196 32.91 11.19 15.34
CA TYR A 196 31.84 10.23 15.12
C TYR A 196 30.59 10.61 15.94
N GLU A 197 29.47 9.93 15.73
CA GLU A 197 28.24 10.19 16.50
C GLU A 197 28.26 9.36 17.79
N VAL A 198 28.28 10.02 18.95
CA VAL A 198 28.36 9.35 20.26
C VAL A 198 27.48 10.01 21.31
N SER A 199 26.63 9.20 21.94
CA SER A 199 25.89 9.61 23.14
C SER A 199 26.54 9.02 24.39
N CYS A 200 26.31 9.68 25.52
CA CYS A 200 26.80 9.23 26.81
C CYS A 200 25.67 9.16 27.83
N TRP A 201 25.78 8.18 28.72
CA TRP A 201 24.88 8.01 29.85
C TRP A 201 25.70 7.83 31.13
N ALA A 202 25.24 8.49 32.20
CA ALA A 202 25.73 8.33 33.56
C ALA A 202 24.51 8.27 34.51
N PRO A 203 24.67 7.68 35.72
CA PRO A 203 23.58 7.57 36.68
C PRO A 203 23.10 8.92 37.22
N ASN A 204 23.88 9.99 37.06
CA ASN A 204 23.46 11.36 37.34
C ASN A 204 23.57 12.21 36.08
N GLN A 205 22.55 12.99 35.78
CA GLN A 205 22.45 13.78 34.56
C GLN A 205 22.08 15.24 34.88
N CYS A 206 22.59 16.16 34.08
CA CYS A 206 22.16 17.55 34.06
C CYS A 206 21.72 17.94 32.64
N PHE A 207 20.49 18.44 32.51
CA PHE A 207 19.96 19.02 31.28
C PHE A 207 19.79 20.53 31.49
N GLY A 208 20.79 21.31 31.05
CA GLY A 208 20.95 22.69 31.49
C GLY A 208 21.12 22.74 33.01
N ASP A 209 20.32 23.58 33.69
CA ASP A 209 20.38 23.76 35.15
C ASP A 209 19.67 22.65 35.94
N ARG A 210 18.94 21.75 35.28
CA ARG A 210 18.20 20.66 35.93
C ARG A 210 19.09 19.43 36.08
N CYS A 211 19.55 19.18 37.31
CA CYS A 211 20.41 18.05 37.66
C CYS A 211 19.69 17.05 38.58
N GLY A 212 19.91 15.76 38.35
CA GLY A 212 19.34 14.70 39.17
C GLY A 212 19.83 13.31 38.77
N PRO A 213 19.37 12.25 39.46
CA PRO A 213 19.60 10.88 39.00
C PRO A 213 18.92 10.64 37.65
N ALA A 214 19.51 9.80 36.81
CA ALA A 214 18.90 9.37 35.56
C ALA A 214 17.62 8.55 35.83
N GLU A 215 16.50 9.03 35.30
CA GLU A 215 15.21 8.35 35.39
C GLU A 215 15.25 7.08 34.54
N ASP A 216 15.65 7.21 33.28
CA ASP A 216 15.69 6.10 32.33
C ASP A 216 17.01 5.30 32.39
N PRO A 217 16.95 3.98 32.16
CA PRO A 217 18.15 3.19 31.88
C PRO A 217 18.89 3.70 30.63
N PRO A 218 20.19 3.36 30.47
CA PRO A 218 20.92 3.70 29.26
C PRO A 218 20.23 3.10 28.04
N GLY A 219 20.12 3.87 26.97
CA GLY A 219 19.49 3.42 25.75
C GLY A 219 19.65 4.43 24.62
N TYR A 220 19.23 4.01 23.44
CA TYR A 220 19.19 4.85 22.26
C TYR A 220 18.05 4.39 21.37
N GLY A 221 17.28 5.33 20.85
CA GLY A 221 16.17 5.08 19.95
C GLY A 221 16.33 5.89 18.68
N LEU A 222 15.93 5.29 17.56
CA LEU A 222 15.78 5.96 16.29
C LEU A 222 14.31 6.20 16.00
N GLU A 223 13.91 7.47 16.04
CA GLU A 223 12.60 7.87 15.55
C GLU A 223 12.49 7.62 14.05
N MET A 224 11.33 7.14 13.61
CA MET A 224 11.14 6.75 12.22
C MET A 224 9.89 7.39 11.63
N LEU A 225 10.07 8.07 10.51
CA LEU A 225 8.94 8.61 9.75
C LEU A 225 8.34 7.52 8.87
N GLN A 226 7.02 7.35 8.96
CA GLN A 226 6.26 6.45 8.12
C GLN A 226 5.30 7.25 7.26
N PRO A 227 5.46 7.21 5.92
CA PRO A 227 4.43 7.68 5.02
C PRO A 227 3.16 6.84 5.10
N VAL A 228 2.04 7.51 5.35
CA VAL A 228 0.72 6.91 5.45
C VAL A 228 -0.25 7.63 4.52
N LEU A 229 -0.87 6.88 3.61
CA LEU A 229 -1.77 7.45 2.61
C LEU A 229 -3.12 7.80 3.22
N VAL A 230 -3.56 9.04 3.01
CA VAL A 230 -4.85 9.58 3.46
C VAL A 230 -5.83 9.65 2.29
N ALA A 231 -7.06 9.19 2.52
CA ALA A 231 -8.16 9.37 1.58
C ALA A 231 -9.45 9.80 2.28
N GLY A 232 -10.20 10.69 1.63
CA GLY A 232 -11.58 11.01 1.99
C GLY A 232 -12.56 10.07 1.30
N ILE A 233 -13.59 9.66 2.03
CA ILE A 233 -14.69 8.82 1.55
C ILE A 233 -16.05 9.45 1.86
N ASP A 234 -17.09 9.03 1.14
CA ASP A 234 -18.47 9.18 1.61
C ASP A 234 -18.84 7.93 2.43
N PRO A 235 -18.98 8.04 3.77
CA PRO A 235 -19.21 6.86 4.60
C PRO A 235 -20.51 6.12 4.27
N VAL A 236 -21.56 6.83 3.84
CA VAL A 236 -22.85 6.20 3.52
C VAL A 236 -22.73 5.41 2.23
N ALA A 237 -22.03 5.96 1.23
CA ALA A 237 -21.81 5.27 -0.03
C ALA A 237 -20.86 4.08 0.13
N GLU A 238 -19.78 4.22 0.92
CA GLU A 238 -18.82 3.14 1.18
C GLU A 238 -19.44 1.97 1.96
N ALA A 239 -20.29 2.24 2.96
CA ALA A 239 -21.02 1.19 3.66
C ALA A 239 -21.93 0.37 2.71
N ARG A 240 -22.56 1.04 1.74
CA ARG A 240 -23.41 0.39 0.74
C ARG A 240 -22.61 -0.38 -0.31
N LEU A 241 -21.45 0.14 -0.72
CA LEU A 241 -20.68 -0.41 -1.83
C LEU A 241 -19.65 -1.46 -1.38
N ALA A 242 -18.85 -1.13 -0.38
CA ALA A 242 -17.72 -1.93 0.10
C ALA A 242 -18.00 -2.64 1.43
N HIS A 243 -19.11 -2.32 2.11
CA HIS A 243 -19.45 -2.84 3.44
C HIS A 243 -18.39 -2.53 4.51
N LEU A 244 -17.69 -1.40 4.34
CA LEU A 244 -16.62 -0.97 5.23
C LEU A 244 -17.08 -0.80 6.69
N ASP A 245 -18.34 -0.46 6.91
CA ASP A 245 -18.99 -0.37 8.22
C ASP A 245 -19.02 -1.70 8.98
N ARG A 246 -19.08 -2.82 8.26
CA ARG A 246 -19.12 -4.17 8.84
C ARG A 246 -17.75 -4.72 9.21
N CYS A 247 -16.68 -4.07 8.73
CA CYS A 247 -15.29 -4.47 8.96
C CYS A 247 -14.61 -3.63 10.05
N VAL A 248 -15.35 -2.76 10.74
CA VAL A 248 -14.83 -2.01 11.89
C VAL A 248 -14.60 -2.96 13.07
N VAL A 249 -13.38 -2.99 13.58
CA VAL A 249 -12.96 -3.89 14.68
C VAL A 249 -12.93 -3.18 16.04
N THR A 250 -12.61 -1.88 16.09
CA THR A 250 -12.67 -1.08 17.31
C THR A 250 -13.23 0.32 17.05
N GLY A 251 -13.81 0.93 18.09
CA GLY A 251 -14.45 2.25 17.98
C GLY A 251 -15.75 2.19 17.20
N ARG A 252 -16.01 3.19 16.36
CA ARG A 252 -17.20 3.23 15.48
C ARG A 252 -16.82 3.52 14.04
N TYR A 253 -17.76 3.26 13.13
CA TYR A 253 -17.65 3.70 11.75
C TYR A 253 -17.78 5.23 11.61
N LEU A 254 -17.26 5.78 10.51
CA LEU A 254 -17.42 7.19 10.16
C LEU A 254 -18.88 7.48 9.80
N ASN A 255 -19.37 8.64 10.23
CA ASN A 255 -20.71 9.14 9.92
C ASN A 255 -20.60 10.34 8.97
N ALA A 256 -21.65 10.61 8.17
CA ALA A 256 -21.68 11.77 7.27
C ALA A 256 -21.60 13.14 7.99
N SER A 257 -21.96 13.16 9.28
CA SER A 257 -21.83 14.33 10.15
C SER A 257 -20.41 14.57 10.65
N ASP A 258 -19.54 13.56 10.62
CA ASP A 258 -18.15 13.71 11.05
C ASP A 258 -17.44 14.71 10.12
N SER A 259 -16.90 15.77 10.71
CA SER A 259 -16.25 16.86 9.98
C SER A 259 -15.03 17.37 10.73
N PRO A 260 -14.06 17.98 10.02
CA PRO A 260 -13.00 18.74 10.67
C PRO A 260 -13.57 19.76 11.65
N ALA A 261 -12.99 19.84 12.84
CA ALA A 261 -13.42 20.74 13.91
C ALA A 261 -12.21 21.51 14.48
N PRO A 262 -12.35 22.81 14.83
CA PRO A 262 -11.28 23.55 15.48
C PRO A 262 -10.89 22.92 16.83
N ALA A 263 -9.60 22.79 17.09
CA ALA A 263 -9.02 22.40 18.37
C ALA A 263 -8.26 23.59 18.96
N ARG A 264 -9.03 24.58 19.45
CA ARG A 264 -8.50 25.85 19.97
C ARG A 264 -7.82 25.73 21.32
N ASP A 265 -8.21 24.72 22.10
CA ASP A 265 -7.72 24.49 23.46
C ASP A 265 -6.45 23.63 23.50
N ARG A 266 -5.97 23.16 22.33
CA ARG A 266 -4.67 22.47 22.22
C ARG A 266 -3.54 23.48 22.05
N ASP A 267 -2.34 23.08 22.45
CA ASP A 267 -1.11 23.84 22.25
C ASP A 267 -0.14 23.01 21.37
N PRO A 268 0.11 23.41 20.11
CA PRO A 268 -0.47 24.57 19.42
C PRO A 268 -1.94 24.34 19.02
N PRO A 269 -2.73 25.41 18.83
CA PRO A 269 -4.10 25.28 18.34
C PRO A 269 -4.11 24.76 16.90
N GLY A 270 -5.14 23.98 16.53
CA GLY A 270 -5.20 23.39 15.18
C GLY A 270 -6.60 22.94 14.78
N THR A 271 -6.66 21.97 13.86
CA THR A 271 -7.93 21.34 13.40
C THR A 271 -7.89 19.84 13.66
N VAL A 272 -8.89 19.32 14.36
CA VAL A 272 -9.09 17.88 14.52
C VAL A 272 -9.82 17.32 13.30
N ILE A 273 -9.24 16.32 12.64
CA ILE A 273 -9.79 15.63 11.48
C ILE A 273 -10.21 14.22 11.92
N PRO A 274 -11.49 13.84 11.80
CA PRO A 274 -11.94 12.50 12.13
C PRO A 274 -11.37 11.47 11.15
N ALA A 275 -10.85 10.37 11.67
CA ALA A 275 -10.18 9.33 10.93
C ALA A 275 -10.60 7.92 11.37
N LEU A 276 -10.88 7.06 10.39
CA LEU A 276 -10.99 5.61 10.52
C LEU A 276 -9.68 5.01 10.00
N LEU A 277 -9.00 4.23 10.84
CA LEU A 277 -7.66 3.71 10.53
C LEU A 277 -7.72 2.25 10.11
N SER A 278 -6.88 1.86 9.16
CA SER A 278 -6.58 0.44 8.93
C SER A 278 -5.96 -0.16 10.19
N ASP A 279 -6.32 -1.39 10.56
CA ASP A 279 -5.70 -2.09 11.70
C ASP A 279 -4.28 -2.61 11.39
N ARG A 280 -3.83 -2.42 10.14
CA ARG A 280 -2.53 -2.85 9.64
C ARG A 280 -1.94 -1.87 8.63
N SER A 281 -0.61 -1.89 8.56
CA SER A 281 0.17 -1.40 7.44
C SER A 281 0.24 -2.47 6.33
N PHE A 282 0.66 -2.01 5.16
CA PHE A 282 0.94 -2.86 3.99
C PHE A 282 2.41 -2.84 3.60
N VAL A 283 3.24 -2.19 4.41
CA VAL A 283 4.66 -2.03 4.17
C VAL A 283 5.41 -3.31 4.52
N ASP A 284 6.14 -3.86 3.55
CA ASP A 284 7.07 -4.97 3.73
C ASP A 284 8.47 -4.44 4.04
N ALA A 285 8.63 -3.94 5.25
CA ALA A 285 9.92 -3.50 5.77
C ALA A 285 10.14 -4.06 7.17
N THR A 286 11.34 -4.58 7.39
CA THR A 286 11.82 -5.05 8.69
C THR A 286 13.01 -4.21 9.09
N LEU A 287 12.92 -3.59 10.26
CA LEU A 287 13.97 -2.82 10.87
C LEU A 287 14.77 -3.73 11.79
N THR A 288 16.09 -3.61 11.71
CA THR A 288 17.02 -4.39 12.50
C THR A 288 17.82 -3.43 13.37
N SER A 289 17.85 -3.70 14.67
CA SER A 289 18.81 -3.11 15.60
C SER A 289 19.81 -4.17 16.04
N LYS A 290 21.09 -3.83 16.01
CA LYS A 290 22.18 -4.68 16.47
C LYS A 290 23.01 -3.95 17.51
N VAL A 291 23.17 -4.57 18.67
CA VAL A 291 23.99 -4.07 19.79
C VAL A 291 25.22 -4.94 19.91
N GLU A 292 26.39 -4.31 19.95
CA GLU A 292 27.66 -4.97 20.24
C GLU A 292 28.42 -4.18 21.31
N ARG A 293 29.28 -4.87 22.06
CA ARG A 293 30.06 -4.29 23.14
C ARG A 293 31.55 -4.24 22.80
N ALA A 294 32.21 -3.13 23.06
CA ALA A 294 33.65 -3.01 22.95
C ALA A 294 34.37 -3.88 24.00
N THR A 295 35.38 -4.64 23.58
CA THR A 295 36.22 -5.41 24.51
C THR A 295 37.14 -4.53 25.33
N ASP A 296 37.60 -3.43 24.74
CA ASP A 296 38.38 -2.38 25.39
C ASP A 296 37.65 -1.03 25.26
N PRO A 297 36.79 -0.67 26.24
CA PRO A 297 36.07 0.60 26.21
C PRO A 297 37.01 1.81 26.40
N TRP A 298 38.18 1.62 27.01
CA TRP A 298 39.08 2.71 27.37
C TRP A 298 39.79 3.30 26.16
N ALA A 299 40.09 2.50 25.14
CA ALA A 299 40.63 3.00 23.88
C ALA A 299 39.72 4.08 23.25
N ILE A 300 38.40 3.88 23.30
CA ILE A 300 37.42 4.80 22.71
C ILE A 300 37.20 6.03 23.59
N VAL A 301 37.08 5.82 24.91
CA VAL A 301 36.84 6.90 25.89
C VAL A 301 38.00 7.91 25.93
N HIS A 302 39.23 7.49 25.65
CA HIS A 302 40.39 8.37 25.54
C HIS A 302 40.60 8.96 24.13
N GLY A 303 39.60 8.86 23.24
CA GLY A 303 39.62 9.48 21.91
C GLY A 303 40.28 8.65 20.81
N GLY A 304 40.46 7.34 21.04
CA GLY A 304 40.89 6.42 19.99
C GLY A 304 39.77 6.18 18.95
N PRO A 305 40.13 5.79 17.71
CA PRO A 305 39.16 5.56 16.64
C PRO A 305 38.33 4.31 16.91
N THR A 306 37.02 4.38 16.66
CA THR A 306 36.08 3.26 16.85
C THR A 306 36.28 2.13 15.83
N GLU A 307 36.90 2.44 14.68
CA GLU A 307 37.20 1.50 13.59
C GLU A 307 38.14 0.36 14.01
N ASN A 308 39.05 0.63 14.95
CA ASN A 308 40.03 -0.33 15.45
C ASN A 308 39.52 -1.13 16.66
N ALA A 309 38.34 -0.79 17.18
CA ALA A 309 37.79 -1.48 18.34
C ALA A 309 37.31 -2.89 17.97
N VAL A 310 37.53 -3.83 18.89
CA VAL A 310 36.99 -5.19 18.79
C VAL A 310 35.63 -5.21 19.47
N TRP A 311 34.62 -5.68 18.75
CA TRP A 311 33.22 -5.71 19.16
C TRP A 311 32.78 -7.16 19.42
N THR A 312 32.06 -7.37 20.52
CA THR A 312 31.66 -8.70 21.02
C THR A 312 30.21 -8.69 21.48
N ASP A 313 29.69 -9.86 21.85
CA ASP A 313 28.34 -10.07 22.38
C ASP A 313 27.20 -9.49 21.52
N PRO A 314 27.13 -9.83 20.21
CA PRO A 314 26.12 -9.27 19.32
C PRO A 314 24.71 -9.71 19.75
N GLN A 315 23.84 -8.75 20.00
CA GLN A 315 22.41 -8.94 20.16
C GLN A 315 21.67 -8.24 19.03
N GLN A 316 20.80 -8.96 18.34
CA GLN A 316 20.01 -8.42 17.25
C GLN A 316 18.52 -8.52 17.58
N THR A 317 17.79 -7.45 17.31
CA THR A 317 16.32 -7.42 17.38
C THR A 317 15.78 -6.94 16.04
N ASP A 318 14.80 -7.66 15.52
CA ASP A 318 14.09 -7.31 14.30
C ASP A 318 12.65 -6.91 14.63
N GLU A 319 12.17 -5.84 14.03
CA GLU A 319 10.80 -5.36 14.17
C GLU A 319 10.21 -5.00 12.81
N THR A 320 9.01 -5.49 12.51
CA THR A 320 8.33 -5.16 11.26
C THR A 320 7.66 -3.80 11.38
N VAL A 321 7.65 -3.03 10.30
CA VAL A 321 6.99 -1.73 10.27
C VAL A 321 5.47 -1.85 10.49
N ASP A 322 4.87 -2.98 10.10
CA ASP A 322 3.47 -3.29 10.46
C ASP A 322 3.26 -3.46 11.96
N ALA A 323 4.17 -4.13 12.67
CA ALA A 323 4.10 -4.26 14.13
C ALA A 323 4.21 -2.88 14.81
N MET A 324 5.17 -2.05 14.38
CA MET A 324 5.34 -0.69 14.88
C MET A 324 4.11 0.18 14.61
N TYR A 325 3.53 0.08 13.41
CA TYR A 325 2.30 0.79 13.06
C TYR A 325 1.15 0.41 14.00
N ARG A 326 0.95 -0.89 14.28
CA ARG A 326 -0.09 -1.38 15.20
C ARG A 326 0.11 -0.89 16.62
N GLN A 327 1.36 -0.83 17.09
CA GLN A 327 1.69 -0.27 18.41
C GLN A 327 1.42 1.24 18.47
N TYR A 328 1.55 1.96 17.36
CA TYR A 328 1.31 3.40 17.28
C TYR A 328 -0.16 3.79 17.18
N ILE A 329 -1.04 2.93 16.63
CA ILE A 329 -2.49 3.21 16.46
C ILE A 329 -3.18 3.80 17.72
N PRO A 330 -2.95 3.32 18.95
CA PRO A 330 -3.51 3.90 20.17
C PRO A 330 -3.13 5.36 20.43
N HIS A 331 -1.95 5.78 19.98
CA HIS A 331 -1.37 7.11 20.20
C HIS A 331 -1.75 8.12 19.12
N VAL A 332 -2.44 7.68 18.06
CA VAL A 332 -2.88 8.57 16.97
C VAL A 332 -3.79 9.66 17.51
N GLY A 333 -3.35 10.91 17.36
CA GLY A 333 -4.08 12.09 17.82
C GLY A 333 -3.58 12.68 19.13
N GLU A 334 -2.57 12.10 19.77
CA GLU A 334 -1.91 12.68 20.94
C GLU A 334 -1.03 13.87 20.52
N GLU A 335 -0.30 13.73 19.41
CA GLU A 335 0.60 14.76 18.88
C GLU A 335 -0.03 15.59 17.75
N VAL A 336 0.52 16.79 17.56
CA VAL A 336 0.22 17.63 16.40
C VAL A 336 0.86 17.06 15.13
N ASP A 337 0.09 16.91 14.08
CA ASP A 337 0.60 16.60 12.74
C ASP A 337 0.87 17.91 11.99
N GLU A 338 2.03 18.46 12.25
CA GLU A 338 2.62 19.63 11.61
C GLU A 338 3.27 19.29 10.24
N TRP A 339 3.04 18.09 9.67
CA TRP A 339 3.68 17.71 8.41
C TRP A 339 2.92 18.25 7.20
N PRO A 340 3.63 18.69 6.14
CA PRO A 340 3.06 18.80 4.80
C PRO A 340 2.36 17.50 4.37
N LEU A 341 1.64 17.56 3.25
CA LEU A 341 1.20 16.36 2.56
C LEU A 341 2.08 16.14 1.33
N TRP A 342 2.29 14.89 0.94
CA TRP A 342 2.97 14.57 -0.31
C TRP A 342 2.00 13.88 -1.28
N SER A 343 1.99 14.32 -2.52
CA SER A 343 1.31 13.60 -3.60
C SER A 343 2.34 12.81 -4.39
N ALA A 344 2.07 11.52 -4.58
CA ALA A 344 2.83 10.66 -5.47
C ALA A 344 2.10 10.58 -6.82
N GLY A 345 2.85 10.75 -7.90
CA GLY A 345 2.36 10.59 -9.26
C GLY A 345 2.28 9.12 -9.68
N ASP A 346 2.11 8.94 -10.98
CA ASP A 346 2.05 7.64 -11.62
C ASP A 346 3.42 7.11 -12.04
N VAL A 347 3.53 5.78 -12.15
CA VAL A 347 4.70 5.15 -12.76
C VAL A 347 4.58 5.29 -14.26
N GLU A 348 5.70 5.66 -14.88
CA GLU A 348 5.83 5.72 -16.34
C GLU A 348 6.52 4.45 -16.87
N TYR A 349 6.08 3.98 -18.03
CA TYR A 349 6.58 2.75 -18.63
C TYR A 349 7.13 3.00 -20.04
N MET A 350 8.23 2.31 -20.38
CA MET A 350 8.72 2.20 -21.74
C MET A 350 8.35 0.83 -22.32
N GLN A 351 7.82 0.81 -23.53
CA GLN A 351 7.51 -0.43 -24.22
C GLN A 351 8.79 -1.01 -24.87
N GLN A 352 9.09 -2.27 -24.61
CA GLN A 352 10.22 -2.99 -25.22
C GLN A 352 9.77 -4.35 -25.76
N ALA A 353 10.58 -4.98 -26.61
CA ALA A 353 10.31 -6.33 -27.10
C ALA A 353 10.23 -7.30 -25.90
N GLY A 354 9.03 -7.82 -25.62
CA GLY A 354 8.78 -8.77 -24.54
C GLY A 354 8.13 -8.22 -23.26
N GLY A 355 7.86 -6.91 -23.14
CA GLY A 355 7.17 -6.38 -21.95
C GLY A 355 7.27 -4.87 -21.75
N LEU A 356 6.94 -4.43 -20.54
CA LEU A 356 7.10 -3.04 -20.10
C LEU A 356 8.37 -2.91 -19.25
N VAL A 357 9.02 -1.76 -19.31
CA VAL A 357 10.10 -1.40 -18.37
C VAL A 357 9.67 -0.16 -17.60
N ALA A 358 9.69 -0.24 -16.27
CA ALA A 358 9.38 0.92 -15.44
C ALA A 358 10.50 1.96 -15.55
N ARG A 359 10.14 3.22 -15.78
CA ARG A 359 11.10 4.33 -15.80
C ARG A 359 11.49 4.69 -14.38
N THR A 360 12.76 5.06 -14.21
CA THR A 360 13.28 5.54 -12.94
C THR A 360 13.98 6.88 -13.09
N SER A 361 13.96 7.70 -12.05
CA SER A 361 14.80 8.87 -11.89
C SER A 361 15.73 8.73 -10.68
N PRO A 362 16.82 9.50 -10.60
CA PRO A 362 17.54 9.70 -9.35
C PRO A 362 16.58 10.23 -8.26
N PRO A 363 16.86 9.95 -6.97
CA PRO A 363 16.08 10.51 -5.87
C PRO A 363 16.20 12.04 -5.82
N ASP A 364 15.10 12.72 -5.50
CA ASP A 364 15.07 14.15 -5.24
C ASP A 364 14.60 14.44 -3.81
N THR A 365 15.51 14.26 -2.85
CA THR A 365 15.21 14.47 -1.42
C THR A 365 14.93 15.92 -1.05
N SER A 366 15.13 16.88 -1.98
CA SER A 366 14.75 18.27 -1.74
C SER A 366 13.25 18.44 -1.49
N VAL A 367 12.41 17.53 -2.01
CA VAL A 367 10.96 17.51 -1.76
C VAL A 367 10.59 17.25 -0.29
N LEU A 368 11.54 16.74 0.50
CA LEU A 368 11.37 16.48 1.93
C LEU A 368 11.84 17.68 2.77
N GLN A 369 12.61 18.60 2.20
CA GLN A 369 13.09 19.78 2.90
C GLN A 369 11.92 20.73 3.15
N ARG A 370 11.74 21.16 4.40
CA ARG A 370 10.70 22.11 4.81
C ARG A 370 11.23 23.53 4.66
N ALA A 371 10.42 24.44 4.11
CA ALA A 371 10.74 25.87 4.11
C ALA A 371 10.66 26.51 5.52
N ASN A 372 9.92 25.91 6.46
CA ASN A 372 9.47 26.56 7.70
C ASN A 372 9.97 25.90 9.00
N PHE A 373 10.74 24.81 8.93
CA PHE A 373 11.21 24.11 10.13
C PHE A 373 12.65 24.54 10.45
N ARG A 374 12.78 25.46 11.41
CA ARG A 374 14.05 25.84 12.06
C ARG A 374 13.94 25.66 13.57
N GLN A 375 13.27 24.60 14.01
CA GLN A 375 13.06 24.37 15.43
C GLN A 375 14.03 23.28 15.87
N PHE A 376 15.00 23.73 16.68
CA PHE A 376 16.14 23.02 17.28
C PHE A 376 17.41 23.00 16.41
N GLY A 377 18.43 23.73 16.91
CA GLY A 377 19.73 23.89 16.29
C GLY A 377 20.48 22.57 16.20
N ALA A 378 21.37 22.50 15.21
CA ALA A 378 22.12 21.32 14.80
C ALA A 378 21.26 20.18 14.22
N GLY A 379 20.78 20.37 12.99
CA GLY A 379 20.71 19.28 12.01
C GLY A 379 20.02 17.99 12.45
N ASP A 380 18.87 18.06 13.12
CA ASP A 380 17.96 16.91 13.23
C ASP A 380 17.50 16.53 11.83
N THR A 381 18.33 15.75 11.13
CA THR A 381 17.95 14.94 10.00
C THR A 381 17.02 13.89 10.56
N LEU A 382 15.74 14.22 10.71
CA LEU A 382 14.70 13.21 10.89
C LEU A 382 14.99 12.08 9.91
N ALA A 383 15.12 10.86 10.44
CA ALA A 383 15.48 9.70 9.66
C ALA A 383 14.35 9.43 8.68
N MET A 384 14.45 10.07 7.52
CA MET A 384 13.61 9.79 6.37
C MET A 384 13.79 8.31 6.04
N PRO A 385 12.71 7.61 5.63
CA PRO A 385 12.82 6.25 5.14
C PRO A 385 14.03 6.09 4.21
N ALA A 386 14.91 5.12 4.50
CA ALA A 386 16.17 4.98 3.77
C ALA A 386 15.92 4.66 2.29
N GLU A 387 14.77 4.05 1.99
CA GLU A 387 14.30 3.74 0.64
C GLU A 387 14.06 4.98 -0.23
N LEU A 388 13.94 6.17 0.36
CA LEU A 388 13.84 7.43 -0.40
C LEU A 388 15.16 7.82 -1.07
N GLN A 389 16.29 7.22 -0.65
CA GLN A 389 17.60 7.41 -1.29
C GLN A 389 17.81 6.50 -2.51
N ASP A 390 16.92 5.54 -2.76
CA ASP A 390 16.99 4.64 -3.91
C ASP A 390 16.40 5.28 -5.18
N ARG A 391 16.31 4.51 -6.27
CA ARG A 391 15.70 4.92 -7.53
C ARG A 391 14.21 5.21 -7.37
N TRP A 392 13.77 6.34 -7.90
CA TRP A 392 12.38 6.78 -7.86
C TRP A 392 11.64 6.31 -9.09
N PHE A 393 10.44 5.73 -8.91
CA PHE A 393 9.60 5.23 -10.01
C PHE A 393 8.53 6.22 -10.46
N ARG A 394 8.37 7.33 -9.73
CA ARG A 394 7.32 8.33 -9.91
C ARG A 394 7.77 9.67 -9.38
N ALA A 395 7.13 10.73 -9.87
CA ALA A 395 7.31 12.06 -9.29
C ALA A 395 6.63 12.13 -7.92
N VAL A 396 7.27 12.83 -6.98
CA VAL A 396 6.69 13.18 -5.68
C VAL A 396 6.63 14.70 -5.61
N THR A 397 5.52 15.24 -5.11
CA THR A 397 5.34 16.68 -4.94
C THR A 397 4.90 16.96 -3.52
N GLN A 398 5.61 17.88 -2.86
CA GLN A 398 5.23 18.38 -1.55
C GLN A 398 4.12 19.41 -1.67
N ARG A 399 3.11 19.28 -0.81
CA ARG A 399 2.04 20.26 -0.59
C ARG A 399 2.32 20.99 0.71
N SER A 400 3.17 22.00 0.60
CA SER A 400 3.63 22.80 1.73
C SER A 400 2.50 23.64 2.35
N TYR A 401 2.60 23.94 3.64
CA TYR A 401 1.63 24.75 4.36
C TYR A 401 2.34 25.85 5.18
N ALA A 402 1.60 26.90 5.56
CA ALA A 402 2.16 28.14 6.13
C ALA A 402 1.89 28.37 7.65
N GLY A 403 1.71 27.30 8.46
CA GLY A 403 1.54 27.39 9.92
C GLY A 403 0.12 27.70 10.44
N VAL A 404 -0.06 27.53 11.77
CA VAL A 404 -1.19 27.76 12.75
C VAL A 404 -2.63 27.48 12.30
N THR A 405 -3.01 27.82 11.08
CA THR A 405 -4.31 27.47 10.47
C THR A 405 -4.29 26.14 9.71
N GLY A 406 -3.12 25.52 9.56
CA GLY A 406 -2.88 24.24 8.86
C GLY A 406 -2.44 23.08 9.76
N ASP A 407 -2.21 23.32 11.05
CA ASP A 407 -1.87 22.27 12.01
C ASP A 407 -3.08 21.34 12.17
N LYS A 408 -2.85 20.03 12.02
CA LYS A 408 -3.92 19.03 12.07
C LYS A 408 -3.66 18.04 13.19
N TYR A 409 -4.75 17.62 13.80
CA TYR A 409 -4.78 16.53 14.77
C TYR A 409 -5.65 15.43 14.18
N TRP A 410 -5.18 14.19 14.22
CA TRP A 410 -6.03 13.07 13.87
C TRP A 410 -6.94 12.73 15.06
N SER A 411 -8.22 12.52 14.82
CA SER A 411 -9.12 11.93 15.82
C SER A 411 -9.51 10.55 15.37
N ARG A 412 -8.97 9.54 16.04
CA ARG A 412 -9.29 8.14 15.78
C ARG A 412 -10.73 7.85 16.18
N ILE A 413 -11.60 7.72 15.19
CA ILE A 413 -13.02 7.37 15.34
C ILE A 413 -13.19 5.85 15.52
N GLY A 414 -12.35 5.08 14.83
CA GLY A 414 -12.32 3.63 14.92
C GLY A 414 -11.17 3.05 14.10
N THR A 415 -11.08 1.72 14.10
CA THR A 415 -10.17 0.96 13.25
C THR A 415 -10.93 -0.12 12.51
N TYR A 416 -10.52 -0.45 11.29
CA TYR A 416 -11.14 -1.48 10.46
C TYR A 416 -10.11 -2.49 9.96
N ASP A 417 -10.53 -3.73 9.77
CA ASP A 417 -9.74 -4.77 9.13
C ASP A 417 -9.96 -4.70 7.60
N PRO A 418 -8.95 -4.31 6.81
CA PRO A 418 -9.09 -4.24 5.36
C PRO A 418 -9.22 -5.62 4.70
N THR A 419 -8.84 -6.71 5.38
CA THR A 419 -8.95 -8.09 4.85
C THR A 419 -10.36 -8.66 4.96
N CYS A 420 -11.21 -8.05 5.78
CA CYS A 420 -12.64 -8.37 5.87
C CYS A 420 -13.44 -7.88 4.64
N LEU A 421 -12.90 -6.93 3.87
CA LEU A 421 -13.58 -6.37 2.71
C LEU A 421 -13.72 -7.44 1.61
N PRO A 422 -14.89 -7.55 0.96
CA PRO A 422 -15.16 -8.62 -0.02
C PRO A 422 -14.23 -8.58 -1.25
N GLY A 423 -13.66 -7.40 -1.55
CA GLY A 423 -12.67 -7.18 -2.60
C GLY A 423 -13.11 -7.58 -4.01
N PHE A 424 -12.19 -7.53 -4.96
CA PHE A 424 -12.31 -8.23 -6.25
C PHE A 424 -11.61 -9.59 -6.15
N THR A 425 -12.27 -10.66 -6.64
CA THR A 425 -11.61 -11.97 -6.78
C THR A 425 -10.54 -11.91 -7.88
N GLN A 426 -9.54 -12.80 -7.85
CA GLN A 426 -8.53 -12.89 -8.93
C GLN A 426 -9.15 -13.01 -10.33
N LEU A 427 -10.33 -13.62 -10.45
CA LEU A 427 -11.05 -13.79 -11.71
C LEU A 427 -11.91 -12.58 -12.11
N ALA A 428 -12.15 -11.62 -11.21
CA ALA A 428 -13.02 -10.45 -11.42
C ALA A 428 -12.26 -9.12 -11.54
N GLY A 429 -10.99 -9.13 -11.97
CA GLY A 429 -10.15 -7.93 -11.99
C GLY A 429 -9.25 -7.76 -10.76
N GLY A 430 -9.13 -8.84 -9.97
CA GLY A 430 -8.31 -9.04 -8.77
C GLY A 430 -7.27 -7.98 -8.43
N GLY A 431 -7.36 -7.42 -7.21
CA GLY A 431 -6.38 -6.53 -6.56
C GLY A 431 -6.08 -5.20 -7.26
N GLY A 432 -6.26 -5.09 -8.59
CA GLY A 432 -5.94 -3.89 -9.36
C GLY A 432 -7.06 -2.84 -9.34
N LEU A 433 -8.31 -3.26 -9.11
CA LEU A 433 -9.48 -2.39 -8.98
C LEU A 433 -9.91 -2.16 -7.52
N ASP A 434 -9.27 -2.84 -6.57
CA ASP A 434 -9.52 -2.63 -5.16
C ASP A 434 -8.85 -1.35 -4.66
N ALA A 435 -9.59 -0.55 -3.90
CA ALA A 435 -9.08 0.70 -3.34
C ALA A 435 -8.32 0.51 -2.01
N TYR A 436 -8.54 -0.62 -1.33
CA TYR A 436 -8.09 -0.86 0.05
C TYR A 436 -7.14 -2.06 0.17
N THR A 437 -6.70 -2.63 -0.96
CA THR A 437 -5.74 -3.73 -1.00
C THR A 437 -4.49 -3.32 -1.75
N VAL A 438 -3.40 -4.03 -1.48
CA VAL A 438 -2.17 -3.91 -2.28
C VAL A 438 -2.41 -4.59 -3.63
N PRO A 439 -1.97 -4.02 -4.75
CA PRO A 439 -2.03 -4.72 -6.02
C PRO A 439 -1.07 -5.89 -6.08
N ALA A 440 -1.46 -6.94 -6.81
CA ALA A 440 -0.63 -8.11 -7.00
C ALA A 440 0.57 -7.80 -7.92
N ALA A 441 1.78 -7.86 -7.36
CA ALA A 441 3.05 -7.82 -8.07
C ALA A 441 3.87 -9.04 -7.68
N ARG A 442 4.03 -10.00 -8.59
CA ARG A 442 4.66 -11.30 -8.30
C ARG A 442 6.05 -11.40 -8.93
N LEU A 443 7.04 -11.74 -8.13
CA LEU A 443 8.40 -12.07 -8.57
C LEU A 443 8.46 -13.49 -9.14
N ALA A 444 9.54 -13.78 -9.87
CA ALA A 444 9.88 -15.16 -10.24
C ALA A 444 9.94 -16.05 -8.97
N GLY A 445 9.27 -17.20 -9.01
CA GLY A 445 9.13 -18.08 -7.84
C GLY A 445 7.89 -17.83 -6.97
N GLY A 446 7.04 -16.87 -7.34
CA GLY A 446 5.71 -16.69 -6.74
C GLY A 446 5.68 -15.81 -5.48
N LYS A 447 6.83 -15.28 -5.04
CA LYS A 447 6.88 -14.30 -3.94
C LYS A 447 6.27 -12.98 -4.38
N GLU A 448 5.48 -12.35 -3.52
CA GLU A 448 4.93 -11.02 -3.79
C GLU A 448 5.95 -9.93 -3.45
N LEU A 449 6.00 -8.91 -4.30
CA LEU A 449 6.62 -7.64 -4.01
C LEU A 449 5.53 -6.76 -3.39
N LEU A 450 5.81 -6.17 -2.23
CA LEU A 450 4.88 -5.34 -1.46
C LEU A 450 5.40 -3.90 -1.37
N PRO A 451 4.56 -2.92 -0.98
CA PRO A 451 4.99 -1.56 -0.75
C PRO A 451 6.15 -1.48 0.24
N ASN A 452 7.08 -0.58 -0.01
CA ASN A 452 8.08 -0.14 0.96
C ASN A 452 7.69 1.23 1.50
N ARG A 453 8.58 1.88 2.27
CA ARG A 453 8.27 3.17 2.89
C ARG A 453 8.62 4.37 2.01
N SER A 454 9.04 4.15 0.77
CA SER A 454 9.33 5.23 -0.16
C SER A 454 8.04 5.79 -0.76
N LEU A 455 7.83 7.10 -0.61
CA LEU A 455 6.81 7.86 -1.34
C LEU A 455 6.95 7.74 -2.87
N ALA A 456 8.15 7.41 -3.34
CA ALA A 456 8.48 7.24 -4.75
C ALA A 456 8.65 5.77 -5.16
N GLY A 457 8.29 4.82 -4.28
CA GLY A 457 8.39 3.38 -4.53
C GLY A 457 7.52 2.91 -5.70
N TYR A 458 7.84 1.73 -6.26
CA TYR A 458 7.10 1.19 -7.39
C TYR A 458 5.66 0.78 -7.03
N ILE A 459 5.45 0.20 -5.84
CA ILE A 459 4.12 -0.19 -5.35
C ILE A 459 3.68 0.83 -4.30
N ASN A 460 2.51 1.45 -4.52
CA ASN A 460 1.92 2.34 -3.52
C ASN A 460 1.22 1.55 -2.42
N THR A 461 1.21 2.09 -1.21
CA THR A 461 0.31 1.63 -0.16
C THR A 461 -1.13 2.05 -0.49
N PRO A 462 -2.14 1.22 -0.14
CA PRO A 462 -3.52 1.68 -0.13
C PRO A 462 -3.73 2.68 1.03
N PRO A 463 -4.83 3.47 1.03
CA PRO A 463 -5.13 4.40 2.11
C PRO A 463 -5.30 3.68 3.45
N VAL A 464 -4.44 3.99 4.41
CA VAL A 464 -4.51 3.47 5.79
C VAL A 464 -5.19 4.46 6.74
N ILE A 465 -5.42 5.69 6.29
CA ILE A 465 -6.22 6.71 6.98
C ILE A 465 -7.39 7.08 6.08
N LEU A 466 -8.61 6.81 6.56
CA LEU A 466 -9.85 7.22 5.91
C LEU A 466 -10.48 8.37 6.70
N THR A 467 -10.80 9.48 6.03
CA THR A 467 -11.59 10.59 6.60
C THR A 467 -12.86 10.80 5.77
N THR A 468 -13.73 11.73 6.15
CA THR A 468 -14.90 12.08 5.34
C THR A 468 -14.52 12.95 4.16
N LEU A 469 -15.41 13.10 3.15
CA LEU A 469 -15.19 14.07 2.06
C LEU A 469 -14.94 15.49 2.57
N LYS A 470 -15.54 15.89 3.70
CA LYS A 470 -15.28 17.18 4.36
C LYS A 470 -13.83 17.27 4.88
N GLY A 471 -13.29 16.16 5.40
CA GLY A 471 -11.89 16.03 5.79
C GLY A 471 -10.95 16.17 4.59
N ALA A 472 -11.21 15.45 3.51
CA ALA A 472 -10.41 15.58 2.28
C ALA A 472 -10.52 16.98 1.66
N GLN A 473 -11.69 17.62 1.68
CA GLN A 473 -11.85 19.00 1.21
C GLN A 473 -10.99 19.98 2.02
N TRP A 474 -10.91 19.79 3.34
CA TRP A 474 -10.05 20.62 4.19
C TRP A 474 -8.57 20.43 3.84
N LEU A 475 -8.13 19.20 3.58
CA LEU A 475 -6.76 18.85 3.16
C LEU A 475 -6.45 19.28 1.73
N ALA A 476 -7.47 19.51 0.91
CA ALA A 476 -7.36 19.95 -0.48
C ALA A 476 -7.44 21.47 -0.66
N ASP A 477 -7.73 22.24 0.39
CA ASP A 477 -7.88 23.70 0.29
C ASP A 477 -6.54 24.34 -0.09
N SER A 478 -6.48 24.93 -1.29
CA SER A 478 -5.28 25.56 -1.84
C SER A 478 -4.83 26.80 -1.06
N ARG A 479 -5.71 27.37 -0.21
CA ARG A 479 -5.35 28.44 0.73
C ARG A 479 -4.58 27.92 1.94
N ARG A 480 -4.70 26.63 2.26
CA ARG A 480 -3.98 25.97 3.36
C ARG A 480 -2.73 25.25 2.88
N PHE A 481 -2.85 24.54 1.76
CA PHE A 481 -1.81 23.69 1.21
C PHE A 481 -1.47 24.16 -0.21
N ALA A 482 -0.25 24.67 -0.39
CA ALA A 482 0.24 25.08 -1.70
C ALA A 482 0.25 23.87 -2.66
N GLY A 483 -0.29 24.05 -3.86
CA GLY A 483 -0.39 22.97 -4.86
C GLY A 483 -1.48 21.93 -4.59
N ALA A 484 -2.36 22.16 -3.62
CA ALA A 484 -3.52 21.30 -3.39
C ALA A 484 -4.61 21.49 -4.46
N PRO A 485 -5.43 20.46 -4.74
CA PRO A 485 -6.33 20.43 -5.89
C PRO A 485 -7.56 21.34 -5.79
N GLY A 486 -7.82 21.96 -4.64
CA GLY A 486 -8.95 22.87 -4.45
C GLY A 486 -10.30 22.18 -4.61
N ASP A 487 -11.21 22.76 -5.39
CA ASP A 487 -12.59 22.29 -5.52
C ASP A 487 -12.74 20.96 -6.27
N ALA A 488 -11.74 20.57 -7.06
CA ALA A 488 -11.70 19.32 -7.80
C ALA A 488 -10.90 18.24 -7.03
N PHE A 489 -11.18 18.03 -5.75
CA PHE A 489 -10.37 17.16 -4.88
C PHE A 489 -10.72 15.66 -4.93
N ILE A 490 -11.81 15.27 -5.61
CA ILE A 490 -12.19 13.86 -5.72
C ILE A 490 -11.31 13.19 -6.79
N SER A 491 -10.71 12.06 -6.42
CA SER A 491 -9.77 11.31 -7.28
C SER A 491 -10.51 10.35 -8.20
N THR A 492 -11.59 9.72 -7.74
CA THR A 492 -12.37 8.75 -8.50
C THR A 492 -13.75 8.55 -7.90
N VAL A 493 -14.71 8.07 -8.70
CA VAL A 493 -16.04 7.65 -8.22
C VAL A 493 -16.32 6.23 -8.70
N ARG A 494 -16.60 5.33 -7.76
CA ARG A 494 -17.01 3.95 -8.05
C ARG A 494 -18.53 3.89 -8.05
N VAL A 495 -19.11 3.29 -9.09
CA VAL A 495 -20.56 3.37 -9.33
C VAL A 495 -21.18 1.99 -9.47
N ARG A 496 -22.27 1.76 -8.74
CA ARG A 496 -23.20 0.63 -8.94
C ARG A 496 -24.38 1.09 -9.78
N VAL A 497 -24.73 0.34 -10.81
CA VAL A 497 -25.84 0.63 -11.72
C VAL A 497 -27.07 -0.20 -11.35
N ARG A 498 -28.25 0.41 -11.36
CA ARG A 498 -29.51 -0.25 -11.02
C ARG A 498 -29.87 -1.36 -12.02
N GLY A 499 -30.36 -2.50 -11.53
CA GLY A 499 -30.95 -3.55 -12.37
C GLY A 499 -29.95 -4.28 -13.27
N ILE A 500 -28.80 -4.65 -12.68
CA ILE A 500 -27.78 -5.49 -13.29
C ILE A 500 -27.89 -6.89 -12.67
N ASP A 501 -28.70 -7.74 -13.31
CA ASP A 501 -29.10 -9.05 -12.76
C ASP A 501 -28.18 -10.21 -13.19
N GLY A 502 -27.06 -9.90 -13.86
CA GLY A 502 -26.08 -10.89 -14.35
C GLY A 502 -25.60 -10.64 -15.79
N PRO A 503 -24.79 -11.56 -16.35
CA PRO A 503 -24.16 -11.43 -17.67
C PRO A 503 -25.16 -11.58 -18.83
N THR A 504 -25.99 -10.55 -19.04
CA THR A 504 -26.98 -10.52 -20.13
C THR A 504 -26.74 -9.36 -21.09
N PRO A 505 -27.14 -9.48 -22.38
CA PRO A 505 -27.09 -8.36 -23.32
C PRO A 505 -27.92 -7.14 -22.90
N ALA A 506 -28.91 -7.32 -22.02
CA ALA A 506 -29.69 -6.22 -21.46
C ALA A 506 -28.89 -5.46 -20.38
N SER A 507 -28.20 -6.19 -19.50
CA SER A 507 -27.27 -5.64 -18.51
C SER A 507 -26.15 -4.85 -19.19
N GLU A 508 -25.53 -5.41 -20.24
CA GLU A 508 -24.45 -4.75 -21.00
C GLU A 508 -24.91 -3.43 -21.63
N ARG A 509 -26.07 -3.43 -22.31
CA ARG A 509 -26.65 -2.20 -22.87
C ARG A 509 -26.99 -1.18 -21.79
N ARG A 510 -27.39 -1.62 -20.59
CA ARG A 510 -27.66 -0.73 -19.46
C ARG A 510 -26.37 -0.10 -18.94
N LEU A 511 -25.30 -0.88 -18.75
CA LEU A 511 -23.99 -0.39 -18.36
C LEU A 511 -23.42 0.60 -19.38
N ALA A 512 -23.48 0.28 -20.67
CA ALA A 512 -23.00 1.16 -21.73
C ALA A 512 -23.76 2.50 -21.77
N ARG A 513 -25.09 2.47 -21.61
CA ARG A 513 -25.89 3.70 -21.53
C ARG A 513 -25.59 4.52 -20.28
N ALA A 514 -25.46 3.87 -19.12
CA ALA A 514 -25.11 4.56 -17.88
C ALA A 514 -23.73 5.23 -18.00
N ALA A 515 -22.74 4.51 -18.55
CA ALA A 515 -21.40 5.05 -18.78
C ALA A 515 -21.41 6.25 -19.76
N ALA A 516 -22.15 6.15 -20.86
CA ALA A 516 -22.30 7.24 -21.82
C ALA A 516 -22.99 8.46 -21.18
N SER A 517 -24.10 8.27 -20.46
CA SER A 517 -24.83 9.36 -19.80
C SER A 517 -23.97 10.10 -18.78
N ILE A 518 -23.21 9.36 -17.95
CA ILE A 518 -22.27 9.94 -16.99
C ILE A 518 -21.18 10.73 -17.73
N HIS A 519 -20.59 10.17 -18.79
CA HIS A 519 -19.58 10.86 -19.58
C HIS A 519 -20.12 12.15 -20.21
N GLU A 520 -21.29 12.11 -20.83
CA GLU A 520 -21.92 13.26 -21.51
C GLU A 520 -22.29 14.38 -20.53
N SER A 521 -22.77 14.03 -19.33
CA SER A 521 -23.17 15.02 -18.31
C SER A 521 -22.01 15.63 -17.53
N THR A 522 -20.90 14.91 -17.38
CA THR A 522 -19.79 15.33 -16.50
C THR A 522 -18.46 15.62 -17.21
N GLY A 523 -18.29 15.13 -18.44
CA GLY A 523 -17.02 15.15 -19.17
C GLY A 523 -15.95 14.19 -18.63
N LEU A 524 -16.26 13.36 -17.63
CA LEU A 524 -15.32 12.46 -16.96
C LEU A 524 -15.09 11.18 -17.76
N ALA A 525 -13.93 10.54 -17.58
CA ALA A 525 -13.69 9.23 -18.17
C ALA A 525 -14.47 8.16 -17.39
N VAL A 526 -15.19 7.27 -18.09
CA VAL A 526 -15.98 6.22 -17.46
C VAL A 526 -15.59 4.86 -18.01
N ASP A 527 -15.06 4.00 -17.15
CA ASP A 527 -14.65 2.64 -17.47
C ASP A 527 -15.68 1.63 -16.96
N ILE A 528 -16.17 0.76 -17.83
CA ILE A 528 -17.01 -0.38 -17.42
C ILE A 528 -16.08 -1.47 -16.88
N VAL A 529 -16.17 -1.74 -15.58
CA VAL A 529 -15.33 -2.74 -14.89
C VAL A 529 -16.07 -4.03 -14.56
N ARG A 530 -17.41 -4.04 -14.65
CA ARG A 530 -18.21 -5.26 -14.49
C ARG A 530 -17.78 -6.28 -15.55
N GLY A 531 -17.47 -7.51 -15.12
CA GLY A 531 -16.99 -8.56 -16.03
C GLY A 531 -15.56 -8.33 -16.53
N SER A 532 -14.77 -7.50 -15.84
CA SER A 532 -13.33 -7.40 -16.04
C SER A 532 -12.61 -8.67 -15.57
N SER A 533 -11.43 -8.92 -16.13
CA SER A 533 -10.56 -10.02 -15.71
C SER A 533 -9.14 -9.52 -15.52
N THR A 534 -8.37 -10.20 -14.69
CA THR A 534 -6.96 -9.87 -14.47
C THR A 534 -6.09 -10.48 -15.55
N ARG A 535 -5.18 -9.69 -16.10
CA ARG A 535 -4.11 -10.12 -17.00
C ARG A 535 -2.78 -9.75 -16.39
N ASP A 536 -1.91 -10.74 -16.24
CA ASP A 536 -0.53 -10.51 -15.81
C ASP A 536 0.25 -9.85 -16.95
N ILE A 537 0.80 -8.67 -16.66
CA ILE A 537 1.70 -7.92 -17.54
C ILE A 537 3.11 -8.06 -16.98
N SER A 538 4.05 -8.49 -17.82
CA SER A 538 5.47 -8.53 -17.45
C SER A 538 6.01 -7.10 -17.41
N VAL A 539 6.46 -6.68 -16.23
CA VAL A 539 7.14 -5.41 -16.02
C VAL A 539 8.54 -5.68 -15.51
N ARG A 540 9.54 -5.11 -16.18
CA ARG A 540 10.92 -5.10 -15.70
C ARG A 540 11.14 -3.88 -14.81
N LEU A 541 11.54 -4.13 -13.57
CA LEU A 541 12.05 -3.11 -12.67
C LEU A 541 13.57 -3.03 -12.82
N PRO A 542 14.14 -1.85 -13.11
CA PRO A 542 15.59 -1.66 -13.07
C PRO A 542 16.18 -2.00 -11.71
N ALA A 543 17.48 -2.27 -11.68
CA ALA A 543 18.22 -2.48 -10.44
C ALA A 543 18.13 -1.23 -9.55
N GLY A 544 17.98 -1.44 -8.24
CA GLY A 544 18.13 -0.40 -7.23
C GLY A 544 19.59 -0.21 -6.85
N ASP A 545 19.88 0.88 -6.15
CA ASP A 545 21.24 1.21 -5.73
C ASP A 545 21.63 0.49 -4.42
N PHE A 546 20.67 -0.18 -3.75
CA PHE A 546 20.84 -0.83 -2.42
C PHE A 546 20.65 -2.36 -2.44
N GLY A 547 21.11 -3.00 -3.51
CA GLY A 547 21.26 -4.47 -3.59
C GLY A 547 20.20 -5.19 -4.41
N ARG A 548 19.02 -4.61 -4.61
CA ARG A 548 18.00 -5.22 -5.48
C ARG A 548 18.45 -5.22 -6.94
N ALA A 549 18.73 -6.40 -7.48
CA ALA A 549 19.02 -6.59 -8.90
C ALA A 549 17.81 -6.19 -9.76
N ALA A 550 18.04 -6.04 -11.08
CA ALA A 550 16.93 -5.90 -12.01
C ALA A 550 16.05 -7.15 -11.96
N VAL A 551 14.73 -6.97 -11.84
CA VAL A 551 13.76 -8.06 -11.70
C VAL A 551 12.63 -7.91 -12.69
N GLU A 552 12.13 -9.04 -13.18
CA GLU A 552 10.85 -9.12 -13.88
C GLU A 552 9.76 -9.44 -12.85
N ILE A 553 8.68 -8.67 -12.87
CA ILE A 553 7.48 -8.91 -12.08
C ILE A 553 6.29 -9.16 -13.02
N ALA A 554 5.38 -10.03 -12.58
CA ALA A 554 4.06 -10.16 -13.14
C ALA A 554 3.10 -9.25 -12.38
N GLU A 555 2.66 -8.18 -13.02
CA GLU A 555 1.72 -7.20 -12.44
C GLU A 555 0.30 -7.47 -12.97
N GLY A 556 -0.67 -7.60 -12.05
CA GLY A 556 -2.06 -7.91 -12.41
C GLY A 556 -2.84 -6.68 -12.90
N TRP A 557 -2.98 -6.50 -14.21
CA TRP A 557 -3.75 -5.39 -14.80
C TRP A 557 -5.18 -5.83 -15.10
N SER A 558 -6.16 -4.95 -14.92
CA SER A 558 -7.56 -5.25 -15.21
C SER A 558 -7.90 -4.99 -16.67
N VAL A 559 -8.35 -6.03 -17.38
CA VAL A 559 -8.83 -5.92 -18.77
C VAL A 559 -10.33 -5.63 -18.78
N LYS A 560 -10.74 -4.57 -19.47
CA LYS A 560 -12.15 -4.16 -19.57
C LYS A 560 -12.94 -5.13 -20.46
N GLY A 561 -14.16 -5.49 -20.05
CA GLY A 561 -15.16 -6.14 -20.91
C GLY A 561 -14.89 -7.58 -21.37
N VAL A 562 -13.99 -8.33 -20.72
CA VAL A 562 -13.57 -9.66 -21.17
C VAL A 562 -14.69 -10.70 -21.14
N ALA A 563 -15.56 -10.68 -20.13
CA ALA A 563 -16.65 -11.64 -20.03
C ALA A 563 -17.68 -11.56 -21.18
N VAL A 564 -17.73 -10.41 -21.89
CA VAL A 564 -18.64 -10.17 -23.03
C VAL A 564 -18.15 -10.89 -24.29
N THR A 565 -16.84 -10.88 -24.53
CA THR A 565 -16.23 -11.47 -25.73
C THR A 565 -16.21 -13.01 -25.68
N PHE A 566 -16.05 -13.59 -24.49
CA PHE A 566 -16.02 -15.05 -24.34
C PHE A 566 -17.40 -15.72 -24.49
N SER A 567 -18.49 -15.08 -24.05
CA SER A 567 -19.83 -15.68 -24.16
C SER A 567 -20.29 -15.86 -25.61
N SER A 568 -19.98 -14.89 -26.48
CA SER A 568 -20.33 -14.92 -27.90
C SER A 568 -19.49 -15.92 -28.72
N ALA A 569 -18.21 -16.12 -28.37
CA ALA A 569 -17.35 -17.08 -29.04
C ALA A 569 -17.81 -18.53 -28.79
N VAL A 570 -18.23 -18.85 -27.57
CA VAL A 570 -18.62 -20.20 -27.16
C VAL A 570 -19.96 -20.62 -27.77
N SER A 571 -20.96 -19.72 -27.86
CA SER A 571 -22.23 -20.07 -28.51
C SER A 571 -22.03 -20.49 -29.96
N THR A 572 -21.08 -19.86 -30.64
CA THR A 572 -20.76 -20.12 -32.04
C THR A 572 -20.04 -21.47 -32.21
N GLN A 573 -19.11 -21.81 -31.32
CA GLN A 573 -18.41 -23.11 -31.32
C GLN A 573 -19.34 -24.28 -30.97
N ASN A 574 -20.24 -24.11 -30.00
CA ASN A 574 -21.23 -25.13 -29.65
C ASN A 574 -22.20 -25.39 -30.82
N LEU A 575 -22.64 -24.35 -31.52
CA LEU A 575 -23.45 -24.50 -32.75
C LEU A 575 -22.70 -25.27 -33.85
N ALA A 576 -21.41 -24.99 -34.04
CA ALA A 576 -20.59 -25.68 -35.04
C ALA A 576 -20.37 -27.17 -34.69
N LEU A 577 -20.09 -27.48 -33.41
CA LEU A 577 -19.97 -28.86 -32.93
C LEU A 577 -21.29 -29.63 -33.04
N PHE A 578 -22.42 -28.99 -32.75
CA PHE A 578 -23.74 -29.60 -32.90
C PHE A 578 -24.07 -29.90 -34.37
N ALA A 579 -23.72 -28.99 -35.27
CA ALA A 579 -23.86 -29.21 -36.71
C ALA A 579 -22.98 -30.35 -37.23
N LEU A 580 -21.73 -30.45 -36.74
CA LEU A 580 -20.81 -31.55 -37.06
C LEU A 580 -21.31 -32.91 -36.54
N ALA A 581 -21.84 -32.96 -35.32
CA ALA A 581 -22.42 -34.16 -34.75
C ALA A 581 -23.68 -34.62 -35.51
N LEU A 582 -24.55 -33.68 -35.93
CA LEU A 582 -25.69 -33.98 -36.80
C LEU A 582 -25.23 -34.57 -38.14
N LEU A 583 -24.23 -33.95 -38.79
CA LEU A 583 -23.70 -34.45 -40.07
C LEU A 583 -23.09 -35.85 -39.94
N ALA A 584 -22.38 -36.13 -38.85
CA ALA A 584 -21.81 -37.45 -38.58
C ALA A 584 -22.86 -38.53 -38.26
N ALA A 585 -24.06 -38.15 -37.79
CA ALA A 585 -25.16 -39.07 -37.55
C ALA A 585 -25.99 -39.39 -38.82
N PHE A 586 -25.83 -38.61 -39.89
CA PHE A 586 -26.50 -38.79 -41.18
C PHE A 586 -25.67 -39.61 -42.19
N VAL A 587 -24.40 -39.90 -41.88
CA VAL A 587 -23.49 -40.78 -42.65
C VAL A 587 -23.40 -42.12 -41.96
#